data_AF-A0A251S6P7-F1
#
_entry.id   AF-A0A251S6P7-F1
#
_cell.length_a   1.000
_cell.length_b   1.000
_cell.length_c   1.000
_cell.angle_alpha   90.00
_cell.angle_beta   90.00
_cell.angle_gamma   90.00
#
_symmetry.space_group_name_H-M   'P 1'
#
loop_
_entity.id
_entity.type
_entity.pdbx_description
1 polymer ?
#
loop_
_entity_poly.entity_id
_entity_poly.type
_entity_poly.pdbx_seq_one_letter_code
_entity_poly.pdbx_strand_id
1 'polypeptide(L)'
;MQRVIGWIHRNKMQRAIGWIHRNKMHRCNVSKLLTRLMEEFAIPSGPRKELINNHCSEFMQLIKNIQVTSLREEIKSACEYRPFGKCDYIARISNEICCKKVEYVIEKLKAMKETIDAPYIFHLSEI
;
A
#
# COMPACT_ATOMS: atom_id res chain seq x y z
N MET A 1 -1.81 16.56 -4.62
CA MET A 1 -1.53 15.15 -5.02
C MET A 1 -0.38 14.50 -4.25
N GLN A 2 0.78 15.15 -4.06
CA GLN A 2 1.97 14.52 -3.44
C GLN A 2 1.76 13.94 -2.02
N ARG A 3 0.92 14.54 -1.17
CA ARG A 3 0.72 14.06 0.21
C ARG A 3 0.04 12.69 0.30
N VAL A 4 -0.91 12.41 -0.59
CA VAL A 4 -1.65 11.13 -0.64
C VAL A 4 -0.75 10.03 -1.23
N ILE A 5 -0.04 10.34 -2.32
CA ILE A 5 0.94 9.42 -2.93
C ILE A 5 2.05 9.08 -1.93
N GLY A 6 2.57 10.08 -1.21
CA GLY A 6 3.56 9.87 -0.16
C GLY A 6 3.04 9.05 1.03
N TRP A 7 1.76 9.20 1.41
CA TRP A 7 1.14 8.35 2.44
C TRP A 7 1.01 6.90 1.98
N ILE A 8 0.60 6.67 0.73
CA ILE A 8 0.50 5.31 0.13
C ILE A 8 1.87 4.65 0.05
N HIS A 9 2.89 5.36 -0.42
CA HIS A 9 4.24 4.83 -0.55
C HIS A 9 4.83 4.46 0.82
N ARG A 10 4.62 5.30 1.84
CA ARG A 10 5.03 5.01 3.22
C ARG A 10 4.29 3.82 3.82
N ASN A 11 2.98 3.69 3.58
CA ASN A 11 2.19 2.58 4.10
C ASN A 11 2.59 1.24 3.44
N LYS A 12 2.83 1.23 2.12
CA LYS A 12 3.39 0.07 1.41
C LYS A 12 4.77 -0.33 1.93
N MET A 13 5.66 0.64 2.11
CA MET A 13 7.01 0.42 2.67
C MET A 13 6.95 -0.18 4.08
N GLN A 14 6.11 0.36 4.97
CA GLN A 14 5.95 -0.17 6.33
C GLN A 14 5.41 -1.60 6.35
N ARG A 15 4.44 -1.92 5.48
CA ARG A 15 3.92 -3.29 5.35
C ARG A 15 4.97 -4.26 4.83
N ALA A 16 5.77 -3.86 3.83
CA ALA A 16 6.88 -4.65 3.31
C ALA A 16 7.96 -4.89 4.38
N ILE A 17 8.32 -3.87 5.16
CA ILE A 17 9.28 -4.02 6.27
C ILE A 17 8.75 -4.99 7.33
N GLY A 18 7.48 -4.86 7.72
CA GLY A 18 6.84 -5.79 8.65
C GLY A 18 6.81 -7.23 8.14
N TRP A 19 6.57 -7.40 6.83
CA TRP A 19 6.61 -8.70 6.15
C TRP A 19 8.02 -9.32 6.18
N ILE A 20 9.05 -8.55 5.82
CA ILE A 20 10.45 -8.99 5.83
C ILE A 20 10.87 -9.38 7.26
N HIS A 21 10.51 -8.56 8.25
CA HIS A 21 10.85 -8.82 9.65
C HIS A 21 10.22 -10.12 10.15
N ARG A 22 8.91 -10.34 9.90
CA ARG A 22 8.22 -11.58 10.29
C ARG A 22 8.83 -12.79 9.60
N ASN A 23 9.03 -12.76 8.29
CA ASN A 23 9.62 -13.90 7.56
C ASN A 23 11.03 -14.24 8.03
N LYS A 24 11.85 -13.22 8.34
CA LYS A 24 13.19 -13.41 8.90
C LYS A 24 13.13 -14.05 10.30
N MET A 25 12.21 -13.60 11.17
CA MET A 25 11.98 -14.20 12.49
C MET A 25 11.57 -15.67 12.41
N HIS A 26 10.63 -16.02 11.53
CA HIS A 26 10.20 -17.41 11.34
C HIS A 26 11.37 -18.31 10.88
N ARG A 27 12.16 -17.87 9.89
CA ARG A 27 13.36 -18.62 9.43
C ARG A 27 14.40 -18.81 10.54
N CYS A 28 14.66 -17.77 11.34
CA CYS A 28 15.59 -17.88 12.46
C CYS A 28 15.10 -18.87 13.53
N ASN A 29 13.79 -18.88 13.83
CA ASN A 29 13.22 -19.77 14.83
C ASN A 29 13.24 -21.23 14.38
N VAL A 30 12.92 -21.50 13.10
CA VAL A 30 13.02 -22.85 12.51
C VAL A 30 14.47 -23.36 12.57
N SER A 31 15.44 -22.54 12.20
CA SER A 31 16.86 -22.91 12.24
C SER A 31 17.32 -23.23 13.67
N LYS A 32 16.99 -22.38 14.65
CA LYS A 32 17.31 -22.60 16.07
C LYS A 32 16.75 -23.91 16.60
N LEU A 33 15.52 -24.24 16.22
CA LEU A 33 14.87 -25.46 16.67
C LEU A 33 15.49 -26.72 16.03
N LEU A 34 15.88 -26.64 14.76
CA LEU A 34 16.62 -27.71 14.09
C LEU A 34 17.98 -27.94 14.75
N THR A 35 18.70 -26.86 15.10
CA THR A 35 19.98 -26.95 15.82
C THR A 35 19.81 -27.65 17.17
N ARG A 36 18.80 -27.28 17.96
CA ARG A 36 18.51 -27.93 19.26
C ARG A 36 18.15 -29.41 19.12
N LEU A 37 17.40 -29.77 18.07
CA LEU A 37 17.14 -31.18 17.76
C LEU A 37 18.44 -31.92 17.48
N MET A 38 19.32 -31.36 16.64
CA MET A 38 20.60 -31.98 16.29
C MET A 38 21.54 -32.12 17.50
N GLU A 39 21.56 -31.13 18.40
CA GLU A 39 22.31 -31.19 19.66
C GLU A 39 21.81 -32.33 20.57
N GLU A 40 20.50 -32.54 20.68
CA GLU A 40 19.92 -33.64 21.46
C GLU A 40 20.19 -35.03 20.85
N PHE A 41 20.21 -35.13 19.52
CA PHE A 41 20.60 -36.37 18.84
C PHE A 41 22.10 -36.68 18.94
N ALA A 42 22.93 -35.67 19.19
CA ALA A 42 24.38 -35.84 19.35
C ALA A 42 24.80 -36.30 20.76
N ILE A 43 23.85 -36.46 21.69
CA ILE A 43 24.13 -36.91 23.06
C ILE A 43 24.55 -38.40 23.04
N PRO A 44 25.76 -38.75 23.52
CA PRO A 44 26.28 -40.12 23.46
C PRO A 44 25.50 -41.12 24.34
N SER A 45 24.73 -40.62 25.31
CA SER A 45 23.80 -41.38 26.16
C SER A 45 22.51 -41.81 25.45
N GLY A 46 22.33 -41.39 24.20
CA GLY A 46 21.09 -41.54 23.46
C GLY A 46 20.12 -40.38 23.72
N PRO A 47 19.25 -40.06 22.75
CA PRO A 47 18.38 -38.90 22.84
C PRO A 47 17.24 -39.09 23.86
N ARG A 48 16.92 -38.02 24.59
CA ARG A 48 15.80 -38.01 25.54
C ARG A 48 14.46 -37.88 24.80
N LYS A 49 13.66 -38.96 24.84
CA LYS A 49 12.36 -39.06 24.15
C LYS A 49 11.40 -37.91 24.45
N GLU A 50 11.30 -37.46 25.71
CA GLU A 50 10.45 -36.31 26.08
C GLU A 50 10.91 -35.01 25.41
N LEU A 51 12.22 -34.75 25.37
CA LEU A 51 12.76 -33.52 24.77
C LEU A 51 12.58 -33.50 23.25
N ILE A 52 12.79 -34.65 22.59
CA ILE A 52 12.52 -34.79 21.16
C ILE A 52 11.05 -34.54 20.87
N ASN A 53 10.13 -35.14 21.62
CA ASN A 53 8.70 -34.96 21.40
C ASN A 53 8.30 -33.49 21.57
N ASN A 54 8.84 -32.80 22.58
CA ASN A 54 8.60 -31.38 22.80
C ASN A 54 9.14 -30.54 21.64
N HIS A 55 10.38 -30.76 21.20
CA HIS A 55 10.96 -30.04 20.07
C HIS A 55 10.23 -30.31 18.74
N CYS A 56 9.81 -31.56 18.48
CA CYS A 56 8.99 -31.91 17.31
C CYS A 56 7.61 -31.26 17.36
N SER A 57 6.99 -31.18 18.54
CA SER A 57 5.72 -30.48 18.74
C SER A 57 5.86 -28.98 18.48
N GLU A 58 6.90 -28.35 19.03
CA GLU A 58 7.22 -26.94 18.77
C GLU A 58 7.47 -26.68 17.28
N PHE A 59 8.15 -27.61 16.60
CA PHE A 59 8.44 -27.51 15.18
C PHE A 59 7.16 -27.55 14.34
N MET A 60 6.28 -28.51 14.63
CA MET A 60 4.99 -28.62 13.97
C MET A 60 4.10 -27.39 14.23
N GLN A 61 4.17 -26.81 15.43
CA GLN A 61 3.45 -25.59 15.76
C GLN A 61 3.99 -24.38 14.98
N LEU A 62 5.31 -24.26 14.86
CA LEU A 62 5.97 -23.25 14.03
C LEU A 62 5.58 -23.37 12.55
N ILE A 63 5.58 -24.59 12.00
CA ILE A 63 5.14 -24.86 10.62
C ILE A 63 3.68 -24.46 10.42
N LYS A 64 2.79 -24.84 11.35
CA LYS A 64 1.37 -24.43 11.30
C LYS A 64 1.19 -22.92 11.37
N ASN A 65 1.92 -22.22 12.23
CA ASN A 65 1.86 -20.76 12.35
C ASN A 65 2.35 -20.07 11.07
N ILE A 66 3.38 -20.60 10.41
CA ILE A 66 3.84 -20.09 9.11
C ILE A 66 2.74 -20.29 8.05
N GLN A 67 2.17 -21.50 7.97
CA GLN A 67 1.16 -21.85 6.96
C GLN A 67 -0.16 -21.08 7.14
N VAL A 68 -0.67 -21.01 8.37
CA VAL A 68 -1.98 -20.41 8.68
C VAL A 68 -1.88 -18.89 8.80
N THR A 69 -0.89 -18.38 9.52
CA THR A 69 -0.86 -16.96 9.92
C THR A 69 -0.07 -16.10 8.95
N SER A 70 1.00 -16.64 8.35
CA SER A 70 1.79 -15.88 7.37
C SER A 70 1.21 -16.02 5.97
N LEU A 71 1.20 -17.24 5.41
CA LEU A 71 0.88 -17.43 3.99
C LEU A 71 -0.59 -17.12 3.66
N ARG A 72 -1.55 -17.67 4.43
CA ARG A 72 -2.97 -17.49 4.13
C ARG A 72 -3.43 -16.03 4.27
N GLU A 73 -3.09 -15.37 5.36
CA GLU A 73 -3.47 -13.97 5.59
C GLU A 73 -2.74 -13.01 4.64
N GLU A 74 -1.50 -13.30 4.25
CA GLU A 74 -0.77 -12.48 3.27
C GLU A 74 -1.33 -12.64 1.86
N ILE A 75 -1.66 -13.85 1.43
CA ILE A 75 -2.34 -14.10 0.15
C ILE A 75 -3.70 -13.39 0.16
N LYS A 76 -4.51 -13.60 1.21
CA LYS A 76 -5.81 -12.93 1.36
C LYS A 76 -5.66 -11.42 1.32
N SER A 77 -4.73 -10.86 2.07
CA SER A 77 -4.51 -9.41 2.07
C SER A 77 -3.98 -8.88 0.73
N ALA A 78 -3.18 -9.64 -0.01
CA ALA A 78 -2.72 -9.26 -1.34
C ALA A 78 -3.88 -9.27 -2.35
N CYS A 79 -4.78 -10.25 -2.25
CA CYS A 79 -5.97 -10.36 -3.09
C CYS A 79 -7.03 -9.30 -2.75
N GLU A 80 -7.21 -8.95 -1.47
CA GLU A 80 -8.13 -7.92 -1.00
C GLU A 80 -7.58 -6.50 -1.16
N TYR A 81 -6.28 -6.36 -1.47
CA TYR A 81 -5.65 -5.06 -1.64
C TYR A 81 -6.19 -4.34 -2.89
N ARG A 82 -7.16 -3.45 -2.67
CA ARG A 82 -7.72 -2.58 -3.70
C ARG A 82 -7.27 -1.13 -3.47
N PRO A 83 -6.14 -0.68 -4.05
CA PRO A 83 -5.53 0.63 -3.76
C PRO A 83 -6.44 1.84 -4.06
N PHE A 84 -7.55 1.64 -4.77
CA PHE A 84 -8.52 2.68 -5.11
C PHE A 84 -9.97 2.32 -4.75
N GLY A 85 -10.20 1.24 -4.00
CA GLY A 85 -11.56 0.77 -3.69
C GLY A 85 -12.41 1.76 -2.88
N LYS A 86 -11.76 2.69 -2.16
CA LYS A 86 -12.37 3.78 -1.39
C LYS A 86 -11.77 5.15 -1.70
N CYS A 87 -11.07 5.28 -2.83
CA CYS A 87 -10.36 6.52 -3.14
C CYS A 87 -11.33 7.51 -3.82
N ASP A 88 -11.44 8.71 -3.26
CA ASP A 88 -12.19 9.85 -3.78
C ASP A 88 -11.52 10.50 -5.01
N TYR A 89 -10.45 9.90 -5.54
CA TYR A 89 -9.66 10.43 -6.66
C TYR A 89 -10.53 10.77 -7.87
N ILE A 90 -11.45 9.89 -8.27
CA ILE A 90 -12.33 10.15 -9.40
C ILE A 90 -13.23 11.35 -9.15
N ALA A 91 -13.83 11.44 -7.95
CA ALA A 91 -14.67 12.58 -7.57
C ALA A 91 -13.86 13.89 -7.55
N ARG A 92 -12.63 13.87 -7.01
CA ARG A 92 -11.75 15.04 -6.96
C ARG A 92 -11.31 15.51 -8.35
N ILE A 93 -10.86 14.60 -9.22
CA ILE A 93 -10.45 14.94 -10.58
C ILE A 93 -11.64 15.48 -11.38
N SER A 94 -12.82 14.87 -11.22
CA SER A 94 -14.04 15.35 -11.87
C SER A 94 -14.38 16.77 -11.44
N ASN A 95 -14.31 17.08 -10.14
CA ASN A 95 -14.52 18.44 -9.64
C ASN A 95 -13.47 19.43 -10.16
N GLU A 96 -12.19 19.04 -10.21
CA GLU A 96 -11.13 19.91 -10.74
C GLU A 96 -11.36 20.24 -12.22
N ILE A 97 -11.76 19.25 -13.02
CA ILE A 97 -12.14 19.45 -14.43
C ILE A 97 -13.36 20.38 -14.53
N CYS A 98 -14.35 20.22 -13.65
CA CYS A 98 -15.53 21.07 -13.61
C CYS A 98 -15.15 22.54 -13.33
N CYS A 99 -14.31 22.80 -12.33
CA CYS A 99 -13.82 24.15 -12.03
C CYS A 99 -13.11 24.80 -13.23
N LYS A 100 -12.21 24.06 -13.90
CA LYS A 100 -11.50 24.57 -15.09
C LYS A 100 -12.46 24.91 -16.24
N LYS A 101 -13.53 24.14 -16.41
CA LYS A 101 -14.58 24.46 -17.40
C LYS A 101 -15.30 25.76 -17.06
N VAL A 102 -15.62 25.98 -15.78
CA VAL A 102 -16.27 27.21 -15.32
C VAL A 102 -15.33 28.41 -15.51
N GLU A 103 -14.05 28.28 -15.15
CA GLU A 103 -13.03 29.31 -15.37
C GLU A 103 -12.94 29.69 -16.86
N TYR A 104 -12.90 28.70 -17.76
CA TYR A 104 -12.89 28.94 -19.20
C TYR A 104 -14.13 29.71 -19.69
N VAL A 105 -15.33 29.37 -19.19
CA VAL A 105 -16.56 30.10 -19.54
C VAL A 105 -16.49 31.55 -19.06
N ILE A 106 -15.99 31.78 -17.84
CA ILE A 106 -15.82 33.13 -17.28
C ILE A 106 -14.85 33.94 -18.15
N GLU A 107 -13.73 33.35 -18.58
CA GLU A 107 -12.79 34.02 -19.49
C GLU A 107 -13.45 34.41 -20.81
N LYS A 108 -14.26 33.53 -21.40
CA LYS A 108 -14.99 33.87 -22.65
C LYS A 108 -16.02 34.97 -22.46
N LEU A 109 -16.75 34.96 -21.34
CA LEU A 109 -17.72 36.02 -21.03
C LEU A 109 -17.03 37.37 -20.79
N LYS A 110 -15.85 37.38 -20.14
CA LYS A 110 -15.05 38.60 -19.99
C LYS A 110 -14.59 39.15 -21.34
N ALA A 111 -14.07 38.29 -22.21
CA ALA A 111 -13.67 38.70 -23.55
C ALA A 111 -14.86 39.27 -24.36
N MET A 112 -16.04 38.65 -24.27
CA MET A 112 -17.26 39.18 -24.89
C MET A 112 -17.69 40.53 -24.31
N LYS A 113 -17.60 40.69 -22.99
CA LYS A 113 -17.88 41.97 -22.32
C LYS A 113 -16.92 43.05 -22.80
N GLU A 114 -15.63 42.78 -22.87
CA GLU A 114 -14.63 43.71 -23.38
C GLU A 114 -14.91 44.13 -24.83
N THR A 115 -15.40 43.22 -25.68
CA THR A 115 -15.81 43.57 -27.05
C THR A 115 -17.06 44.44 -27.13
N ILE A 116 -17.97 44.34 -26.15
CA ILE A 116 -19.19 45.16 -26.08
C ILE A 116 -18.89 46.53 -25.47
N ASP A 117 -18.04 46.56 -24.43
CA ASP A 117 -17.61 47.78 -23.73
C ASP A 117 -16.56 48.55 -24.55
N ALA A 118 -16.01 47.96 -25.61
CA ALA A 118 -15.16 48.65 -26.56
C ALA A 118 -15.96 49.79 -27.24
N PRO A 119 -15.53 51.06 -27.09
CA PRO A 119 -16.26 52.17 -27.68
C PRO A 119 -16.33 52.02 -29.20
N TYR A 120 -17.53 52.16 -29.75
CA TYR A 120 -17.78 52.28 -31.19
C TYR A 120 -17.00 53.50 -31.73
N ILE A 121 -15.76 53.30 -32.19
CA ILE A 121 -15.09 54.27 -33.05
C ILE A 121 -15.65 54.05 -34.46
N PHE A 122 -16.89 54.52 -34.68
CA PHE A 122 -17.40 54.73 -36.02
C PHE A 122 -17.20 56.20 -36.39
N HIS A 123 -16.29 56.40 -37.36
CA HIS A 123 -16.33 57.43 -38.40
C HIS A 123 -17.07 58.74 -38.07
N LEU A 124 -16.33 59.71 -37.52
CA LEU A 124 -16.62 61.14 -37.71
C LEU A 124 -15.35 61.86 -38.15
N SER A 125 -14.70 61.33 -39.20
CA SER A 125 -13.57 62.00 -39.86
C SER A 125 -13.81 62.26 -41.34
N GLU A 126 -15.04 62.14 -41.85
CA GLU A 126 -15.43 62.61 -43.18
C GLU A 126 -16.92 63.00 -43.18
N ILE A 127 -17.19 64.29 -42.97
CA ILE A 127 -18.12 65.21 -43.68
C ILE A 127 -17.90 66.60 -43.08
#